data_AF-A0A0A1X9G5-F1
#
_entry.id   AF-A0A0A1X9G5-F1
#
_cell.length_a   1.000
_cell.length_b   1.000
_cell.length_c   1.000
_cell.angle_alpha   90.00
_cell.angle_beta   90.00
_cell.angle_gamma   90.00
#
_symmetry.space_group_name_H-M   'P 1'
#
loop_
_entity.id
_entity.type
_entity.pdbx_description
1 polymer ?
#
loop_
_entity_poly.entity_id
_entity_poly.type
_entity_poly.pdbx_seq_one_letter_code
_entity_poly.pdbx_strand_id
1 'polypeptide(L)'
;MAFNPRDSGEYIVKNAKHLTVIPEGIDILAKEVISRLQSGELDPKNFSQNETHPKATDAYAIEWIFVVDTLNFCFWTPTDYTKYKVNGYTGYFALCAAVNRAMAEGIDITNAAYYSTIDDDTLRKIFRSDDGQTSVPLFEKRIACLHEVGTRLLEKWQGKFENVVRAANNSAARLLELVVSEFPCFRDEADYEGKR
;
A
#
# COMPACT_ATOMS: atom_id res chain seq x y z
N MET A 1 -3.27 9.21 -22.87
CA MET A 1 -2.57 9.48 -21.59
C MET A 1 -3.63 9.37 -20.52
N ALA A 2 -3.33 8.66 -19.43
CA ALA A 2 -4.28 8.49 -18.33
C ALA A 2 -4.67 9.86 -17.76
N PHE A 3 -5.94 10.03 -17.42
CA PHE A 3 -6.39 11.18 -16.65
C PHE A 3 -5.80 11.14 -15.23
N ASN A 4 -5.55 12.31 -14.64
CA ASN A 4 -5.23 12.38 -13.21
C ASN A 4 -6.49 12.01 -12.39
N PRO A 5 -6.36 11.64 -11.10
CA PRO A 5 -7.50 11.19 -10.30
C PRO A 5 -8.69 12.16 -10.27
N ARG A 6 -8.44 13.48 -10.29
CA ARG A 6 -9.50 14.49 -10.29
C ARG A 6 -10.28 14.46 -11.61
N ASP A 7 -9.58 14.50 -12.74
CA ASP A 7 -10.19 14.51 -14.07
C ASP A 7 -10.88 13.16 -14.36
N SER A 8 -10.29 12.05 -13.92
CA SER A 8 -10.90 10.71 -13.97
C SER A 8 -12.22 10.68 -13.19
N GLY A 9 -12.23 11.20 -11.96
CA GLY A 9 -13.43 11.26 -11.13
C GLY A 9 -14.55 12.06 -11.80
N GLU A 10 -14.25 13.24 -12.34
CA GLU A 10 -15.24 14.05 -13.07
C GLU A 10 -15.77 13.33 -14.31
N TYR A 11 -14.90 12.70 -15.10
CA TYR A 11 -15.30 11.97 -16.30
C TYR A 11 -16.17 10.76 -15.96
N ILE A 12 -15.80 9.97 -14.94
CA ILE A 12 -16.57 8.81 -14.48
C ILE A 12 -17.97 9.26 -14.05
N VAL A 13 -18.07 10.28 -13.20
CA VAL A 13 -19.36 10.77 -12.68
C VAL A 13 -20.26 11.27 -13.81
N LYS A 14 -19.71 11.96 -14.82
CA LYS A 14 -20.50 12.45 -15.97
C LYS A 14 -21.04 11.35 -16.87
N ASN A 15 -20.40 10.18 -16.91
CA ASN A 15 -20.75 9.08 -17.82
C ASN A 15 -21.33 7.85 -17.09
N ALA A 16 -21.39 7.87 -15.75
CA ALA A 16 -21.91 6.78 -14.94
C ALA A 16 -23.40 6.52 -15.23
N LYS A 17 -23.76 5.25 -15.43
CA LYS A 17 -25.14 4.81 -15.71
C LYS A 17 -25.87 4.27 -14.47
N HIS A 18 -25.12 3.77 -13.50
CA HIS A 18 -25.64 3.04 -12.34
C HIS A 18 -25.29 3.67 -11.00
N LEU A 19 -24.57 4.80 -11.00
CA LEU A 19 -24.09 5.47 -9.80
C LEU A 19 -24.31 6.97 -9.95
N THR A 20 -24.77 7.59 -8.87
CA THR A 20 -24.99 9.04 -8.79
C THR A 20 -24.26 9.58 -7.57
N VAL A 21 -23.60 10.71 -7.72
CA VAL A 21 -22.99 11.44 -6.61
C VAL A 21 -24.06 12.29 -5.92
N ILE A 22 -24.08 12.29 -4.59
CA ILE A 22 -24.95 13.14 -3.77
C ILE A 22 -24.10 14.31 -3.25
N PRO A 23 -24.18 15.52 -3.83
CA PRO A 23 -23.33 16.64 -3.45
C PRO A 23 -23.43 17.01 -1.97
N GLU A 24 -24.63 16.94 -1.38
CA GLU A 24 -24.86 17.25 0.03
C GLU A 24 -24.11 16.27 0.94
N GLY A 25 -23.97 15.01 0.51
CA GLY A 25 -23.20 13.99 1.22
C GLY A 25 -21.70 14.31 1.25
N ILE A 26 -21.17 14.92 0.19
CA ILE A 26 -19.77 15.37 0.14
C ILE A 26 -19.55 16.50 1.15
N ASP A 27 -20.46 17.48 1.20
CA ASP A 27 -20.35 18.61 2.14
C ASP A 27 -20.44 18.14 3.60
N ILE A 28 -21.32 17.19 3.90
CA ILE A 28 -21.44 16.60 5.24
C ILE A 28 -20.14 15.88 5.62
N LEU A 29 -19.61 15.03 4.75
CA LEU A 29 -18.37 14.31 4.99
C LEU A 29 -17.18 15.26 5.16
N ALA A 30 -17.07 16.29 4.32
CA ALA A 30 -15.99 17.28 4.41
C ALA A 30 -16.02 18.02 5.75
N LYS A 31 -17.20 18.45 6.21
CA LYS A 31 -17.36 19.10 7.53
C LYS A 31 -16.96 18.16 8.66
N GLU A 32 -17.35 16.88 8.58
CA GLU A 32 -17.01 15.87 9.58
C GLU A 32 -15.49 15.64 9.65
N VAL A 33 -14.83 15.44 8.50
CA VAL A 33 -13.37 15.25 8.43
C VAL A 33 -12.63 16.47 8.97
N ILE A 34 -13.03 17.68 8.58
CA ILE A 34 -12.43 18.93 9.08
C ILE A 34 -12.62 19.06 10.59
N SER A 35 -13.83 18.82 11.09
CA SER A 35 -14.13 18.88 12.53
C SER A 35 -13.22 17.93 13.33
N ARG A 36 -13.05 16.69 12.87
CA ARG A 36 -12.20 15.69 13.53
C ARG A 36 -10.70 16.00 13.43
N LEU A 37 -10.26 16.61 12.32
CA LEU A 37 -8.88 17.11 12.21
C LEU A 37 -8.64 18.27 13.20
N GLN A 38 -9.59 19.19 13.33
CA GLN A 38 -9.50 20.33 14.24
C GLN A 38 -9.58 19.92 15.72
N SER A 39 -10.38 18.90 16.05
CA SER A 39 -10.46 18.35 17.40
C SER A 39 -9.25 17.48 17.78
N GLY A 40 -8.45 17.05 16.80
CA GLY A 40 -7.33 16.12 16.98
C GLY A 40 -7.75 14.65 17.07
N GLU A 41 -9.03 14.33 16.86
CA GLU A 41 -9.51 12.95 16.76
C GLU A 41 -8.90 12.24 15.54
N LEU A 42 -8.74 12.97 14.43
CA LEU A 42 -7.94 12.57 13.29
C LEU A 42 -6.63 13.37 13.31
N ASP A 43 -5.50 12.70 13.53
CA ASP A 43 -4.16 13.27 13.45
C ASP A 43 -3.26 12.28 12.67
N PRO A 44 -2.40 12.73 11.74
CA PRO A 44 -1.41 11.85 11.10
C PRO A 44 -0.58 11.02 12.07
N LYS A 45 -0.34 11.50 13.30
CA LYS A 45 0.33 10.77 14.38
C LYS A 45 -0.42 9.51 14.81
N ASN A 46 -1.73 9.41 14.54
CA ASN A 46 -2.53 8.22 14.83
C ASN A 46 -2.03 7.00 14.04
N PHE A 47 -1.35 7.21 12.90
CA PHE A 47 -0.75 6.11 12.15
C PHE A 47 0.23 5.31 13.02
N SER A 48 1.18 5.97 13.69
CA SER A 48 2.18 5.31 14.53
C SER A 48 1.66 4.85 15.90
N GLN A 49 0.36 5.01 16.20
CA GLN A 49 -0.25 4.50 17.43
C GLN A 49 -0.62 3.02 17.34
N ASN A 50 -0.75 2.46 16.13
CA ASN A 50 -1.00 1.05 15.94
C ASN A 50 0.30 0.25 16.20
N GLU A 51 0.23 -0.81 17.00
CA GLU A 51 1.39 -1.61 17.37
C GLU A 51 2.07 -2.33 16.20
N THR A 52 1.37 -2.52 15.07
CA THR A 52 1.93 -3.14 13.88
C THR A 52 2.62 -2.16 12.94
N HIS A 53 2.56 -0.85 13.21
CA HIS A 53 3.20 0.17 12.39
C HIS A 53 4.56 0.60 12.95
N PRO A 54 5.50 1.02 12.10
CA PRO A 54 6.74 1.62 12.55
C PRO A 54 6.49 2.98 13.21
N LYS A 55 7.39 3.34 14.12
CA LYS A 55 7.47 4.68 14.70
C LYS A 55 8.29 5.57 13.78
N ALA A 56 8.03 6.88 13.82
CA ALA A 56 8.81 7.86 13.06
C ALA A 56 10.31 7.87 13.43
N THR A 57 10.69 7.32 14.59
CA THR A 57 12.07 7.19 15.04
C THR A 57 12.77 5.93 14.53
N ASP A 58 12.03 5.00 13.92
CA ASP A 58 12.61 3.76 13.41
C ASP A 58 13.35 4.03 12.10
N ALA A 59 14.64 3.69 12.05
CA ALA A 59 15.47 3.92 10.87
C ALA A 59 14.98 3.17 9.61
N TYR A 60 14.20 2.09 9.80
CA TYR A 60 13.63 1.29 8.72
C TYR A 60 12.23 1.76 8.30
N ALA A 61 11.64 2.76 8.95
CA ALA A 61 10.23 3.11 8.78
C ALA A 61 9.84 3.41 7.32
N ILE A 62 10.68 4.15 6.59
CA ILE A 62 10.40 4.53 5.19
C ILE A 62 10.36 3.31 4.28
N GLU A 63 11.34 2.41 4.42
CA GLU A 63 11.43 1.21 3.59
C GLU A 63 10.32 0.21 3.95
N TRP A 64 9.97 0.11 5.24
CA TRP A 64 8.85 -0.69 5.70
C TRP A 64 7.52 -0.20 5.11
N ILE A 65 7.27 1.12 5.17
CA ILE A 65 6.04 1.72 4.62
C ILE A 65 5.95 1.40 3.14
N PHE A 66 7.04 1.57 2.40
CA PHE A 66 7.04 1.29 0.97
C PHE A 66 6.77 -0.18 0.63
N VAL A 67 7.38 -1.13 1.37
CA VAL A 67 7.12 -2.57 1.17
C VAL A 67 5.68 -2.92 1.51
N VAL A 68 5.14 -2.41 2.62
CA VAL A 68 3.76 -2.67 3.02
C VAL A 68 2.78 -2.07 2.01
N ASP A 69 2.99 -0.83 1.56
CA ASP A 69 2.14 -0.18 0.55
C ASP A 69 2.21 -0.88 -0.81
N THR A 70 3.39 -1.38 -1.21
CA THR A 70 3.55 -2.22 -2.42
C THR A 70 2.68 -3.49 -2.35
N LEU A 71 2.40 -3.97 -1.14
CA LEU A 71 1.66 -5.19 -0.86
C LEU A 71 0.23 -4.91 -0.35
N ASN A 72 -0.19 -3.66 -0.25
CA ASN A 72 -1.44 -3.24 0.40
C ASN A 72 -2.66 -3.42 -0.52
N PHE A 73 -2.90 -4.65 -0.97
CA PHE A 73 -4.04 -4.99 -1.83
C PHE A 73 -4.64 -6.35 -1.48
N CYS A 74 -5.90 -6.56 -1.86
CA CYS A 74 -6.62 -7.83 -1.75
C CYS A 74 -6.74 -8.40 -0.33
N PHE A 75 -7.42 -7.66 0.55
CA PHE A 75 -7.75 -8.11 1.91
C PHE A 75 -9.19 -8.60 2.08
N TRP A 76 -9.97 -8.63 1.00
CA TRP A 76 -11.32 -9.17 1.07
C TRP A 76 -11.25 -10.70 1.16
N THR A 77 -12.15 -11.28 1.94
CA THR A 77 -12.36 -12.72 2.03
C THR A 77 -13.86 -12.93 1.91
N PRO A 78 -14.33 -13.72 0.92
CA PRO A 78 -15.75 -14.05 0.83
C PRO A 78 -16.23 -14.71 2.13
N THR A 79 -17.52 -14.57 2.46
CA THR A 79 -18.07 -14.98 3.76
C THR A 79 -17.78 -16.44 4.14
N ASP A 80 -17.68 -17.32 3.14
CA ASP A 80 -17.50 -18.76 3.33
C ASP A 80 -16.03 -19.21 3.33
N TYR A 81 -15.07 -18.29 3.34
CA TYR A 81 -13.64 -18.59 3.25
C TYR A 81 -12.92 -18.32 4.58
N THR A 82 -11.94 -19.17 4.89
CA THR A 82 -11.02 -18.94 6.02
C THR A 82 -10.20 -17.68 5.76
N LYS A 83 -10.26 -16.73 6.69
CA LYS A 83 -9.50 -15.47 6.59
C LYS A 83 -8.02 -15.73 6.78
N TYR A 84 -7.21 -15.16 5.89
CA TYR A 84 -5.77 -15.05 6.11
C TYR A 84 -5.50 -14.29 7.41
N LYS A 85 -4.74 -14.94 8.32
CA LYS A 85 -4.49 -14.45 9.67
C LYS A 85 -3.03 -14.61 10.05
N VAL A 86 -2.47 -13.58 10.67
CA VAL A 86 -1.10 -13.58 11.21
C VAL A 86 -1.08 -12.91 12.57
N ASN A 87 -0.60 -13.62 13.58
CA ASN A 87 -0.57 -13.18 14.97
C ASN A 87 -1.93 -12.67 15.47
N GLY A 88 -3.03 -13.33 15.09
CA GLY A 88 -4.38 -12.91 15.44
C GLY A 88 -5.00 -11.84 14.52
N TYR A 89 -4.19 -11.11 13.75
CA TYR A 89 -4.64 -10.04 12.87
C TYR A 89 -5.21 -10.56 11.55
N THR A 90 -6.10 -9.79 10.92
CA THR A 90 -6.65 -10.08 9.58
C THR A 90 -6.56 -8.85 8.69
N GLY A 91 -6.70 -9.05 7.38
CA GLY A 91 -6.64 -7.98 6.39
C GLY A 91 -5.30 -7.24 6.39
N TYR A 92 -5.35 -5.91 6.26
CA TYR A 92 -4.16 -5.06 6.24
C TYR A 92 -3.24 -5.29 7.46
N PHE A 93 -3.80 -5.42 8.66
CA PHE A 93 -2.98 -5.66 9.86
C PHE A 93 -2.32 -7.04 9.88
N ALA A 94 -2.87 -8.05 9.21
CA ALA A 94 -2.19 -9.34 9.02
C ALA A 94 -0.95 -9.19 8.14
N LEU A 95 -1.00 -8.35 7.11
CA LEU A 95 0.17 -8.04 6.29
C LEU A 95 1.25 -7.35 7.13
N CYS A 96 0.88 -6.31 7.89
CA CYS A 96 1.82 -5.62 8.79
C CYS A 96 2.46 -6.58 9.80
N ALA A 97 1.64 -7.44 10.42
CA ALA A 97 2.12 -8.45 11.36
C ALA A 97 3.07 -9.47 10.71
N ALA A 98 2.82 -9.88 9.46
CA ALA A 98 3.69 -10.78 8.72
C ALA A 98 5.06 -10.16 8.42
N VAL A 99 5.09 -8.91 7.96
CA VAL A 99 6.34 -8.16 7.70
C VAL A 99 7.12 -8.00 8.99
N ASN A 100 6.47 -7.59 10.08
CA ASN A 100 7.12 -7.42 11.38
C ASN A 100 7.67 -8.74 11.94
N ARG A 101 6.92 -9.84 11.78
CA ARG A 101 7.38 -11.18 12.19
C ARG A 101 8.61 -11.61 11.40
N ALA A 102 8.65 -11.37 10.10
CA ALA A 102 9.82 -11.68 9.28
C ALA A 102 11.05 -10.89 9.74
N MET A 103 10.91 -9.59 10.02
CA MET A 103 11.99 -8.77 10.56
C MET A 103 12.46 -9.27 11.94
N ALA A 104 11.54 -9.63 12.83
CA ALA A 104 11.87 -10.20 14.14
C ALA A 104 12.58 -11.56 14.03
N GLU A 105 12.32 -12.33 12.98
CA GLU A 105 13.01 -13.58 12.63
C GLU A 105 14.36 -13.36 11.92
N GLY A 106 14.79 -12.10 11.76
CA GLY A 106 16.07 -11.75 11.14
C GLY A 106 16.03 -11.71 9.61
N ILE A 107 14.84 -11.73 9.00
CA ILE A 107 14.68 -11.59 7.55
C ILE A 107 14.67 -10.12 7.17
N ASP A 108 15.56 -9.72 6.26
CA ASP A 108 15.69 -8.35 5.78
C ASP A 108 14.67 -8.01 4.67
N ILE A 109 13.38 -8.23 4.95
CA ILE A 109 12.28 -8.07 3.99
C ILE A 109 12.03 -6.61 3.57
N THR A 110 12.69 -5.65 4.21
CA THR A 110 12.63 -4.22 3.85
C THR A 110 13.79 -3.77 2.95
N ASN A 111 14.73 -4.66 2.63
CA ASN A 111 15.87 -4.35 1.79
C ASN A 111 15.61 -4.74 0.32
N ALA A 112 15.69 -3.75 -0.57
CA ALA A 112 15.48 -3.96 -2.01
C ALA A 112 16.38 -5.03 -2.63
N ALA A 113 17.63 -5.14 -2.17
CA ALA A 113 18.54 -6.19 -2.64
C ALA A 113 18.06 -7.60 -2.25
N TYR A 114 17.34 -7.72 -1.13
CA TYR A 114 16.78 -8.98 -0.65
C TYR A 114 15.48 -9.32 -1.37
N TYR A 115 14.48 -8.43 -1.32
CA TYR A 115 13.16 -8.74 -1.85
C TYR A 115 13.07 -8.67 -3.37
N SER A 116 14.03 -8.08 -4.08
CA SER A 116 14.09 -8.10 -5.55
C SER A 116 14.36 -9.48 -6.14
N THR A 117 14.93 -10.39 -5.36
CA THR A 117 15.28 -11.75 -5.80
C THR A 117 14.76 -12.83 -4.84
N ILE A 118 13.83 -12.49 -3.95
CA ILE A 118 13.26 -13.46 -3.00
C ILE A 118 12.51 -14.56 -3.76
N ASP A 119 12.73 -15.82 -3.39
CA ASP A 119 12.02 -16.95 -3.98
C ASP A 119 10.65 -17.18 -3.34
N ASP A 120 9.80 -17.92 -4.05
CA ASP A 120 8.46 -18.30 -3.63
C ASP A 120 8.43 -18.96 -2.25
N ASP A 121 9.33 -19.91 -1.99
CA ASP A 121 9.33 -20.68 -0.74
C ASP A 121 9.63 -19.79 0.47
N THR A 122 10.56 -18.87 0.32
CA THR A 122 10.94 -17.89 1.33
C THR A 122 9.81 -16.90 1.56
N LEU A 123 9.20 -16.38 0.50
CA LEU A 123 8.07 -15.46 0.64
C LEU A 123 6.83 -16.16 1.23
N ARG A 124 6.59 -17.45 0.93
CA ARG A 124 5.54 -18.26 1.57
C ARG A 124 5.80 -18.43 3.07
N LYS A 125 7.06 -18.62 3.48
CA LYS A 125 7.43 -18.68 4.91
C LYS A 125 7.19 -17.36 5.63
N ILE A 126 7.49 -16.23 4.99
CA ILE A 126 7.21 -14.89 5.52
C ILE A 126 5.70 -14.72 5.73
N PHE A 127 4.91 -15.00 4.70
CA PHE A 127 3.45 -14.87 4.71
C PHE A 127 2.70 -16.08 5.23
N ARG A 128 3.33 -17.01 5.95
CA ARG A 128 2.61 -18.17 6.53
C ARG A 128 1.51 -17.70 7.49
N SER A 129 0.32 -18.27 7.37
CA SER A 129 -0.79 -18.00 8.28
C SER A 129 -0.61 -18.66 9.64
N ASP A 130 -1.41 -18.24 10.62
CA ASP A 130 -1.46 -18.86 11.95
C ASP A 130 -1.88 -20.34 11.91
N ASP A 131 -2.72 -20.74 10.96
CA ASP A 131 -3.16 -22.14 10.77
C ASP A 131 -2.20 -22.97 9.89
N GLY A 132 -1.17 -22.34 9.31
CA GLY A 132 -0.20 -22.96 8.40
C GLY A 132 -0.78 -23.46 7.07
N GLN A 133 -2.05 -23.20 6.78
CA GLN A 133 -2.76 -23.72 5.59
C GLN A 133 -3.28 -22.59 4.70
N THR A 134 -3.82 -21.53 5.30
CA THR A 134 -4.42 -20.41 4.57
C THR A 134 -3.35 -19.55 3.90
N SER A 135 -3.33 -19.53 2.58
CA SER A 135 -2.39 -18.69 1.82
C SER A 135 -2.82 -17.23 1.78
N VAL A 136 -1.85 -16.32 1.73
CA VAL A 136 -2.12 -14.90 1.49
C VAL A 136 -2.74 -14.72 0.09
N PRO A 137 -3.80 -13.90 -0.07
CA PRO A 137 -4.41 -13.68 -1.38
C PRO A 137 -3.44 -13.06 -2.39
N LEU A 138 -3.58 -13.47 -3.66
CA LEU A 138 -2.79 -12.99 -4.80
C LEU A 138 -1.27 -13.07 -4.59
N PHE A 139 -0.79 -14.20 -4.03
CA PHE A 139 0.62 -14.42 -3.73
C PHE A 139 1.55 -14.14 -4.92
N GLU A 140 1.20 -14.63 -6.11
CA GLU A 140 2.00 -14.48 -7.33
C GLU A 140 2.10 -13.00 -7.76
N LYS A 141 1.08 -12.18 -7.46
CA LYS A 141 1.16 -10.73 -7.68
C LYS A 141 2.05 -10.05 -6.64
N ARG A 142 2.02 -10.50 -5.38
CA ARG A 142 2.87 -9.94 -4.31
C ARG A 142 4.35 -10.11 -4.61
N ILE A 143 4.76 -11.31 -5.03
CA ILE A 143 6.17 -11.56 -5.38
C ILE A 143 6.58 -10.73 -6.60
N ALA A 144 5.73 -10.66 -7.63
CA ALA A 144 6.00 -9.85 -8.81
C ALA A 144 6.16 -8.35 -8.48
N CYS A 145 5.30 -7.79 -7.63
CA CYS A 145 5.44 -6.41 -7.18
C CYS A 145 6.74 -6.18 -6.40
N LEU A 146 7.14 -7.09 -5.50
CA LEU A 146 8.41 -6.99 -4.77
C LEU A 146 9.61 -7.00 -5.74
N HIS A 147 9.64 -7.93 -6.69
CA HIS A 147 10.67 -8.00 -7.71
C HIS A 147 10.74 -6.71 -8.55
N GLU A 148 9.59 -6.20 -8.98
CA GLU A 148 9.50 -4.98 -9.79
C GLU A 148 10.03 -3.76 -9.04
N VAL A 149 9.49 -3.47 -7.85
CA VAL A 149 9.88 -2.26 -7.10
C VAL A 149 11.33 -2.36 -6.61
N GLY A 150 11.78 -3.55 -6.21
CA GLY A 150 13.13 -3.78 -5.73
C GLY A 150 14.15 -3.59 -6.84
N THR A 151 13.91 -4.17 -8.02
CA THR A 151 14.76 -3.97 -9.20
C THR A 151 14.86 -2.48 -9.54
N ARG A 152 13.73 -1.78 -9.56
CA ARG A 152 13.72 -0.36 -9.88
C ARG A 152 14.48 0.49 -8.87
N LEU A 153 14.34 0.20 -7.58
CA LEU A 153 15.08 0.88 -6.53
C LEU A 153 16.59 0.66 -6.67
N LEU A 154 17.03 -0.56 -6.96
CA LEU A 154 18.43 -0.88 -7.16
C LEU A 154 19.02 -0.15 -8.39
N GLU A 155 18.27 -0.09 -9.49
CA GLU A 155 18.72 0.55 -10.73
C GLU A 155 18.87 2.07 -10.63
N LYS A 156 17.93 2.75 -9.97
CA LYS A 156 17.83 4.23 -10.03
C LYS A 156 17.92 4.95 -8.70
N TRP A 157 17.66 4.26 -7.60
CA TRP A 157 17.46 4.88 -6.29
C TRP A 157 18.41 4.32 -5.24
N GLN A 158 19.54 3.73 -5.67
CA GLN A 158 20.58 3.17 -4.79
C GLN A 158 20.00 2.16 -3.77
N GLY A 159 18.95 1.44 -4.17
CA GLY A 159 18.28 0.43 -3.34
C GLY A 159 17.43 0.97 -2.19
N LYS A 160 17.11 2.27 -2.15
CA LYS A 160 16.38 2.91 -1.03
C LYS A 160 15.21 3.76 -1.51
N PHE A 161 14.01 3.48 -1.02
CA PHE A 161 12.84 4.32 -1.29
C PHE A 161 12.97 5.71 -0.64
N GLU A 162 13.75 5.83 0.44
CA GLU A 162 14.10 7.12 1.03
C GLU A 162 14.66 8.12 -0.01
N ASN A 163 15.42 7.65 -1.01
CA ASN A 163 15.93 8.51 -2.07
C ASN A 163 14.83 9.05 -2.99
N VAL A 164 13.75 8.28 -3.20
CA VAL A 164 12.55 8.73 -3.91
C VAL A 164 11.85 9.84 -3.12
N VAL A 165 11.67 9.64 -1.81
CA VAL A 165 11.07 10.63 -0.91
C VAL A 165 11.89 11.93 -0.89
N ARG A 166 13.21 11.83 -0.81
CA ARG A 166 14.11 13.00 -0.87
C ARG A 166 14.00 13.73 -2.20
N ALA A 167 13.92 13.01 -3.32
CA ALA A 167 13.75 13.60 -4.65
C ALA A 167 12.39 14.29 -4.84
N ALA A 168 11.39 13.97 -4.01
CA ALA A 168 10.11 14.68 -3.99
C ALA A 168 10.20 16.10 -3.38
N ASN A 169 11.31 16.44 -2.71
CA ASN A 169 11.58 17.78 -2.17
C ASN A 169 10.41 18.36 -1.34
N ASN A 170 9.91 17.59 -0.38
CA ASN A 170 8.77 17.95 0.48
C ASN A 170 7.45 18.22 -0.26
N SER A 171 7.30 17.78 -1.51
CA SER A 171 6.05 17.89 -2.26
C SER A 171 5.36 16.53 -2.38
N ALA A 172 4.17 16.41 -1.76
CA ALA A 172 3.35 15.20 -1.85
C ALA A 172 2.91 14.90 -3.30
N ALA A 173 2.59 15.95 -4.07
CA ALA A 173 2.26 15.81 -5.48
C ALA A 173 3.45 15.26 -6.28
N ARG A 174 4.67 15.76 -6.02
CA ARG A 174 5.87 15.26 -6.67
C ARG A 174 6.18 13.82 -6.27
N LEU A 175 5.96 13.45 -5.01
CA LEU A 175 6.13 12.08 -4.55
C LEU A 175 5.19 11.13 -5.28
N LEU A 176 3.91 11.50 -5.41
CA LEU A 176 2.93 10.72 -6.16
C LEU A 176 3.36 10.53 -7.63
N GLU A 177 3.78 11.60 -8.30
CA GLU A 177 4.30 11.54 -9.67
C GLU A 177 5.49 10.57 -9.79
N LEU A 178 6.44 10.64 -8.86
CA LEU A 178 7.59 9.73 -8.82
C LEU A 178 7.13 8.29 -8.62
N VAL A 179 6.22 8.04 -7.68
CA VAL A 179 5.72 6.69 -7.40
C VAL A 179 5.09 6.07 -8.64
N VAL A 180 4.14 6.75 -9.29
CA VAL A 180 3.44 6.18 -10.45
C VAL A 180 4.29 6.10 -11.73
N SER A 181 5.32 6.94 -11.85
CA SER A 181 6.21 6.93 -13.01
C SER A 181 7.37 5.94 -12.87
N GLU A 182 7.86 5.73 -11.65
CA GLU A 182 8.98 4.83 -11.38
C GLU A 182 8.51 3.39 -11.15
N PHE A 183 7.36 3.17 -10.51
CA PHE A 183 6.89 1.85 -10.08
C PHE A 183 5.56 1.49 -10.77
N PRO A 184 5.60 0.75 -11.90
CA PRO A 184 4.42 0.38 -12.67
C PRO A 184 3.27 -0.26 -11.90
N CYS A 185 3.55 -1.06 -10.87
CA CYS A 185 2.54 -1.74 -10.06
C CYS A 185 1.65 -0.78 -9.26
N PHE A 186 2.04 0.49 -9.10
CA PHE A 186 1.22 1.54 -8.49
C PHE A 186 0.35 2.30 -9.51
N ARG A 187 0.43 1.99 -10.81
CA ARG A 187 -0.43 2.59 -11.83
C ARG A 187 -1.78 1.87 -11.87
N ASP A 188 -2.66 2.28 -10.96
CA ASP A 188 -4.06 1.85 -10.97
C ASP A 188 -4.86 2.66 -12.01
N GLU A 189 -4.73 2.26 -13.28
CA GLU A 189 -5.40 2.88 -14.42
C GLU A 189 -6.29 1.87 -15.16
N ALA A 190 -7.43 2.33 -15.67
CA ALA A 190 -8.39 1.50 -16.38
C ALA A 190 -9.04 2.28 -17.53
N ASP A 191 -9.45 1.56 -18.58
CA ASP A 191 -10.23 2.13 -19.67
C ASP A 191 -11.72 2.20 -19.28
N TYR A 192 -12.33 3.38 -19.41
CA TYR A 192 -13.76 3.60 -19.20
C TYR A 192 -14.33 4.50 -20.30
N GLU A 193 -15.38 4.04 -20.99
CA GLU A 193 -16.07 4.77 -22.07
C GLU A 193 -15.10 5.40 -23.12
N GLY A 194 -14.01 4.68 -23.44
CA GLY A 194 -13.02 5.09 -24.44
C GLY A 194 -11.98 6.11 -23.95
N LYS A 195 -11.89 6.35 -22.64
CA LYS A 195 -10.83 7.13 -21.99
C LYS A 195 -10.02 6.24 -21.04
N ARG A 196 -8.72 6.53 -20.93
CA ARG A 196 -7.81 5.99 -19.93
C ARG A 196 -7.47 7.10 -18.95
#